data_AF-A0A1V4Y867-F1
#
_entry.id   AF-A0A1V4Y867-F1
#
_cell.length_a   1.000
_cell.length_b   1.000
_cell.length_c   1.000
_cell.angle_alpha   90.00
_cell.angle_beta   90.00
_cell.angle_gamma   90.00
#
_symmetry.space_group_name_H-M   'P 1'
#
loop_
_entity.id
_entity.type
_entity.pdbx_description
1 polymer ?
#
loop_
_entity_poly.entity_id
_entity_poly.type
_entity_poly.pdbx_seq_one_letter_code
_entity_poly.pdbx_strand_id
1 'polypeptide(L)'
;MNPLLRNPWMAIHPPMLFLGYAAFTIPFAAAMGNLLTHDKRWESISTNWMRIAWLFLTLGIGLGGFWAYEVLGWGAWFWSWDPVETSSLIPWITATAYLHAQLRYRHGEFGFIAPLLAIVSFLTVVFATFVTRSGMWASVHSWQDFTAESAIIAAFLVILIVSSSILLARRYFEEEDN
;
A
#
# COMPACT_ATOMS: atom_id res chain seq x y z
N MET A 1 -17.62 -26.68 10.42
CA MET A 1 -16.98 -25.50 9.78
C MET A 1 -17.71 -24.25 10.26
N ASN A 2 -16.98 -23.19 10.64
CA ASN A 2 -17.57 -21.96 11.17
C ASN A 2 -18.50 -21.30 10.12
N PRO A 3 -19.80 -21.08 10.41
CA PRO A 3 -20.77 -20.50 9.47
C PRO A 3 -20.35 -19.13 8.89
N LEU A 4 -19.52 -18.38 9.62
CA LEU A 4 -19.01 -17.06 9.19
C LEU A 4 -18.13 -17.12 7.93
N LEU A 5 -17.55 -18.29 7.64
CA LEU A 5 -16.66 -18.51 6.50
C LEU A 5 -17.40 -18.91 5.21
N ARG A 6 -18.74 -18.97 5.22
CA ARG A 6 -19.56 -19.29 4.04
C ARG A 6 -20.23 -18.05 3.44
N ASN A 7 -19.56 -16.91 3.53
CA ASN A 7 -20.05 -15.66 2.95
C ASN A 7 -19.28 -15.36 1.63
N PRO A 8 -19.96 -15.11 0.50
CA PRO A 8 -19.32 -14.73 -0.76
C PRO A 8 -18.33 -13.57 -0.62
N TRP A 9 -18.65 -12.58 0.23
CA TRP A 9 -17.80 -11.41 0.45
C TRP A 9 -16.49 -11.77 1.15
N MET A 10 -16.50 -12.77 2.05
CA MET A 10 -15.28 -13.31 2.67
C MET A 10 -14.33 -13.90 1.62
N ALA A 11 -14.88 -14.57 0.60
CA ALA A 11 -14.08 -15.18 -0.44
C ALA A 11 -13.53 -14.17 -1.47
N ILE A 12 -14.27 -13.08 -1.72
CA ILE A 12 -13.94 -12.12 -2.80
C ILE A 12 -13.01 -11.01 -2.31
N HIS A 13 -13.16 -10.50 -1.08
CA HIS A 13 -12.39 -9.34 -0.64
C HIS A 13 -10.86 -9.59 -0.53
N PRO A 14 -10.34 -10.76 -0.09
CA PRO A 14 -8.89 -10.96 0.02
C PRO A 14 -8.19 -11.01 -1.35
N PRO A 15 -8.70 -11.69 -2.39
CA PRO A 15 -8.15 -11.59 -3.74
C PRO A 15 -8.12 -10.15 -4.26
N MET A 16 -9.14 -9.34 -3.99
CA MET A 16 -9.17 -7.93 -4.41
C MET A 16 -8.10 -7.09 -3.71
N LEU A 17 -7.94 -7.26 -2.39
CA LEU A 17 -6.84 -6.63 -1.64
C LEU A 17 -5.47 -7.06 -2.18
N PHE A 18 -5.27 -8.35 -2.44
CA PHE A 18 -4.02 -8.87 -2.96
C PHE A 18 -3.68 -8.31 -4.35
N LEU A 19 -4.67 -8.22 -5.25
CA LEU A 19 -4.48 -7.59 -6.56
C LEU A 19 -4.12 -6.12 -6.44
N GLY A 20 -4.76 -5.39 -5.51
CA GLY A 20 -4.40 -4.02 -5.18
C GLY A 20 -2.94 -3.91 -4.73
N TYR A 21 -2.55 -4.69 -3.71
CA TYR A 21 -1.19 -4.72 -3.16
C TYR A 21 -0.13 -5.10 -4.20
N ALA A 22 -0.39 -6.12 -5.01
CA ALA A 22 0.53 -6.52 -6.08
C ALA A 22 0.71 -5.40 -7.10
N ALA A 23 -0.37 -4.70 -7.48
CA ALA A 23 -0.31 -3.62 -8.46
C ALA A 23 0.52 -2.40 -7.99
N PHE A 24 0.62 -2.13 -6.68
CA PHE A 24 1.50 -1.07 -6.14
C PHE A 24 2.99 -1.28 -6.44
N THR A 25 3.40 -2.51 -6.75
CA THR A 25 4.80 -2.82 -7.14
C THR A 25 5.20 -2.07 -8.41
N ILE A 26 4.27 -1.86 -9.35
CA ILE A 26 4.59 -1.26 -10.66
C ILE A 26 4.83 0.26 -10.54
N PRO A 27 3.97 1.06 -9.86
CA PRO A 27 4.28 2.46 -9.58
C PRO A 27 5.58 2.65 -8.80
N PHE A 28 5.86 1.78 -7.82
CA PHE A 28 7.13 1.80 -7.09
C PHE A 28 8.32 1.57 -8.02
N ALA A 29 8.30 0.50 -8.81
CA ALA A 29 9.38 0.18 -9.75
C ALA A 29 9.57 1.29 -10.79
N ALA A 30 8.49 1.89 -11.29
CA ALA A 30 8.54 3.02 -12.21
C ALA A 30 9.19 4.26 -11.56
N ALA A 31 8.80 4.59 -10.32
CA ALA A 31 9.40 5.70 -9.57
C ALA A 31 10.90 5.48 -9.33
N MET A 32 11.29 4.28 -8.88
CA MET A 32 12.70 3.90 -8.69
C MET A 32 13.48 3.96 -10.02
N GLY A 33 12.85 3.52 -11.12
CA GLY A 33 13.41 3.66 -12.46
C GLY A 33 13.69 5.12 -12.82
N ASN A 34 12.73 6.02 -12.59
CA ASN A 34 12.93 7.46 -12.83
C ASN A 34 14.06 8.06 -11.99
N LEU A 35 14.17 7.68 -10.72
CA LEU A 35 15.26 8.16 -9.85
C LEU A 35 16.64 7.75 -10.38
N LEU A 36 16.74 6.61 -11.07
CA LEU A 36 18.01 6.08 -11.60
C LEU A 36 18.30 6.53 -13.04
N THR A 37 17.30 6.58 -13.91
CA THR A 37 17.49 6.72 -15.37
C THR A 37 16.90 7.99 -15.94
N HIS A 38 16.18 8.77 -15.14
CA HIS A 38 15.46 9.97 -15.59
C HIS A 38 14.41 9.70 -16.68
N ASP A 39 13.95 8.45 -16.80
CA ASP A 39 12.97 8.07 -17.81
C ASP A 39 11.60 8.65 -17.48
N LYS A 40 11.20 9.68 -18.25
CA LYS A 40 9.90 10.36 -18.14
C LYS A 40 8.70 9.42 -18.34
N ARG A 41 8.88 8.23 -18.94
CA ARG A 41 7.80 7.23 -19.07
C ARG A 41 7.27 6.76 -17.72
N TRP A 42 8.02 6.96 -16.63
CA TRP A 42 7.56 6.60 -15.29
C TRP A 42 6.21 7.24 -14.96
N GLU A 43 5.97 8.48 -15.40
CA GLU A 43 4.77 9.26 -15.08
C GLU A 43 3.51 8.53 -15.55
N SER A 44 3.47 8.11 -16.82
CA SER A 44 2.29 7.46 -17.39
C SER A 44 2.11 6.03 -16.85
N ILE A 45 3.22 5.29 -16.68
CA ILE A 45 3.20 3.92 -16.14
C ILE A 45 2.68 3.95 -14.70
N SER A 46 3.32 4.74 -13.83
CA SER A 46 2.95 4.85 -12.42
C SER A 46 1.51 5.33 -12.24
N THR A 47 1.05 6.33 -13.00
CA THR A 47 -0.33 6.84 -12.88
C THR A 47 -1.37 5.79 -13.26
N ASN A 48 -1.19 5.11 -14.39
CA ASN A 48 -2.16 4.14 -14.87
C ASN A 48 -2.25 2.95 -13.91
N TRP A 49 -1.11 2.45 -13.45
CA TRP A 49 -1.07 1.34 -12.51
C TRP A 49 -1.49 1.74 -11.10
N MET A 50 -1.24 2.98 -10.66
CA MET A 50 -1.74 3.46 -9.37
C MET A 50 -3.26 3.52 -9.35
N ARG A 51 -3.91 3.93 -10.45
CA ARG A 51 -5.39 3.90 -10.57
C ARG A 51 -5.94 2.48 -10.45
N ILE A 52 -5.28 1.51 -11.08
CA ILE A 52 -5.64 0.09 -10.97
C ILE A 52 -5.48 -0.39 -9.53
N ALA A 53 -4.31 -0.15 -8.92
CA ALA A 53 -4.02 -0.52 -7.54
C ALA A 53 -5.04 0.09 -6.56
N TRP A 54 -5.32 1.39 -6.71
CA TRP A 54 -6.30 2.12 -5.92
C TRP A 54 -7.72 1.57 -6.08
N LEU A 55 -8.14 1.23 -7.31
CA LEU A 55 -9.47 0.65 -7.56
C LEU A 55 -9.63 -0.71 -6.87
N PHE A 56 -8.68 -1.63 -7.08
CA PHE A 56 -8.73 -2.95 -6.46
C PHE A 56 -8.63 -2.88 -4.94
N LEU A 57 -7.79 -1.98 -4.40
CA LEU A 57 -7.70 -1.75 -2.97
C LEU A 57 -9.01 -1.17 -2.40
N THR A 58 -9.65 -0.22 -3.10
CA THR A 58 -10.96 0.33 -2.72
C THR A 58 -12.03 -0.76 -2.67
N LEU A 59 -12.08 -1.62 -3.68
CA LEU A 59 -13.01 -2.75 -3.73
C LEU A 59 -12.70 -3.76 -2.61
N GLY A 60 -11.43 -4.08 -2.36
CA GLY A 60 -11.04 -4.98 -1.27
C GLY A 60 -11.45 -4.46 0.11
N ILE A 61 -11.15 -3.20 0.41
CA ILE A 61 -11.53 -2.56 1.67
C ILE A 61 -13.06 -2.47 1.79
N GLY A 62 -13.76 -2.02 0.74
CA GLY A 62 -15.21 -1.87 0.75
C GLY A 62 -15.95 -3.20 0.93
N LEU A 63 -15.54 -4.24 0.20
CA LEU A 63 -16.12 -5.59 0.33
C LEU A 63 -15.80 -6.23 1.69
N GLY A 64 -14.59 -6.00 2.22
CA GLY A 64 -14.22 -6.44 3.58
C GLY A 64 -15.08 -5.77 4.65
N GLY A 65 -15.29 -4.46 4.54
CA GLY A 65 -16.18 -3.71 5.43
C GLY A 65 -17.64 -4.16 5.34
N PHE A 66 -18.13 -4.45 4.14
CA PHE A 66 -19.48 -4.98 3.93
C PHE A 66 -19.64 -6.38 4.53
N TRP A 67 -18.64 -7.25 4.37
CA TRP A 67 -18.62 -8.57 5.00
C TRP A 67 -18.66 -8.48 6.53
N ALA A 68 -17.79 -7.63 7.11
CA ALA A 68 -17.73 -7.41 8.55
C ALA A 68 -19.09 -6.95 9.10
N TYR A 69 -19.76 -6.07 8.34
CA TYR A 69 -21.12 -5.61 8.65
C TYR A 69 -22.15 -6.75 8.66
N GLU A 70 -22.16 -7.61 7.64
CA GLU A 70 -23.11 -8.73 7.57
C GLU A 70 -22.89 -9.76 8.68
N VAL A 71 -21.63 -9.99 9.07
CA VAL A 71 -21.25 -11.04 10.04
C VAL A 71 -21.35 -10.59 11.49
N LEU A 72 -20.89 -9.37 11.79
CA LEU A 72 -20.79 -8.88 13.16
C LEU A 72 -21.95 -7.92 13.53
N GLY A 73 -22.76 -7.52 12.56
CA GLY A 73 -23.90 -6.61 12.73
C GLY A 73 -23.50 -5.20 13.16
N TRP A 74 -24.49 -4.33 13.38
CA TRP A 74 -24.30 -2.94 13.82
C TRP A 74 -23.67 -2.81 15.23
N GLY A 75 -23.54 -3.90 15.99
CA GLY A 75 -23.01 -3.91 17.36
C GLY A 75 -21.49 -4.06 17.47
N ALA A 76 -20.83 -4.56 16.41
CA ALA A 76 -19.39 -4.43 16.23
C ALA A 76 -19.17 -3.34 15.17
N TRP A 77 -19.14 -2.08 15.64
CA TRP A 77 -18.83 -0.86 14.89
C TRP A 77 -18.08 -1.13 13.58
N PHE A 78 -18.72 -0.86 12.43
CA PHE A 78 -18.12 -0.89 11.08
C PHE A 78 -16.64 -0.50 11.16
N TRP A 79 -15.75 -1.41 10.78
CA TRP A 79 -14.30 -1.26 10.98
C TRP A 79 -13.95 -1.06 12.46
N SER A 80 -13.63 -2.15 13.17
CA SER A 80 -13.36 -2.09 14.62
C SER A 80 -11.99 -1.46 14.97
N TRP A 81 -11.47 -0.62 14.07
CA TRP A 81 -10.10 -0.11 14.09
C TRP A 81 -9.08 -1.23 14.31
N ASP A 82 -9.39 -2.41 13.77
CA ASP A 82 -8.50 -3.55 13.82
C ASP A 82 -7.16 -3.13 13.18
N PRO A 83 -6.00 -3.47 13.78
CA PRO A 83 -4.71 -3.03 13.27
C PRO A 83 -4.46 -3.44 11.81
N VAL A 84 -4.92 -4.64 11.41
CA VAL A 84 -4.77 -5.12 10.04
C VAL A 84 -5.68 -4.37 9.10
N GLU A 85 -6.95 -4.20 9.47
CA GLU A 85 -7.87 -3.35 8.71
C GLU A 85 -7.27 -1.96 8.53
N THR A 86 -6.94 -1.26 9.61
CA THR A 86 -6.39 0.10 9.59
C THR A 86 -5.10 0.19 8.76
N SER A 87 -4.23 -0.82 8.83
CA SER A 87 -3.00 -0.85 8.04
C SER A 87 -3.26 -0.87 6.53
N SER A 88 -4.36 -1.49 6.08
CA SER A 88 -4.78 -1.51 4.67
C SER A 88 -5.31 -0.17 4.16
N LEU A 89 -5.80 0.69 5.05
CA LEU A 89 -6.26 2.03 4.70
C LEU A 89 -5.10 3.00 4.43
N ILE A 90 -3.95 2.79 5.07
CA ILE A 90 -2.76 3.64 4.90
C ILE A 90 -2.30 3.72 3.43
N PRO A 91 -2.05 2.60 2.71
CA PRO A 91 -1.67 2.65 1.30
C PRO A 91 -2.77 3.27 0.43
N TRP A 92 -4.06 3.13 0.80
CA TRP A 92 -5.15 3.76 0.08
C TRP A 92 -5.10 5.30 0.18
N ILE A 93 -4.82 5.83 1.38
CA ILE A 93 -4.67 7.28 1.59
C ILE A 93 -3.45 7.81 0.82
N THR A 94 -2.30 7.15 0.90
CA THR A 94 -1.08 7.60 0.21
C THR A 94 -1.23 7.51 -1.30
N ALA A 95 -1.90 6.48 -1.82
CA ALA A 95 -2.25 6.36 -3.23
C ALA A 95 -3.20 7.48 -3.67
N THR A 96 -4.18 7.82 -2.84
CA THR A 96 -5.09 8.94 -3.10
C THR A 96 -4.33 10.25 -3.17
N ALA A 97 -3.44 10.51 -2.21
CA ALA A 97 -2.56 11.68 -2.22
C ALA A 97 -1.68 11.71 -3.47
N TYR A 98 -1.11 10.57 -3.88
CA TYR A 98 -0.35 10.46 -5.13
C TYR A 98 -1.18 10.88 -6.34
N LEU A 99 -2.40 10.36 -6.49
CA LEU A 99 -3.27 10.67 -7.63
C LEU A 99 -3.61 12.16 -7.71
N HIS A 100 -3.74 12.84 -6.55
CA HIS A 100 -3.93 14.29 -6.50
C HIS A 100 -2.65 15.05 -6.86
N ALA A 101 -1.51 14.66 -6.29
CA ALA A 101 -0.21 15.28 -6.61
C ALA A 101 0.12 15.15 -8.10
N GLN A 102 -0.22 14.01 -8.70
CA GLN A 102 0.06 13.72 -10.11
C GLN A 102 -0.70 14.62 -11.08
N LEU A 103 -1.88 15.13 -10.70
CA LEU A 103 -2.61 16.12 -11.51
C LEU A 103 -1.81 17.41 -11.65
N ARG A 104 -1.09 17.81 -10.60
CA ARG A 104 -0.25 19.01 -10.55
C ARG A 104 1.17 18.75 -11.07
N TYR A 105 1.65 17.51 -11.00
CA TYR A 105 2.94 17.09 -11.57
C TYR A 105 3.06 17.42 -13.07
N ARG A 106 1.97 17.27 -13.82
CA ARG A 106 1.91 17.60 -15.26
C ARG A 106 2.10 19.09 -15.56
N HIS A 107 1.97 19.94 -14.54
CA HIS A 107 2.16 21.39 -14.62
C HIS A 107 3.52 21.83 -14.05
N GLY A 108 4.41 20.90 -13.73
CA GLY A 108 5.74 21.20 -13.18
C GLY A 108 5.78 21.39 -11.67
N GLU A 109 4.69 21.11 -10.96
CA GLU A 109 4.62 21.17 -9.49
C GLU A 109 4.87 19.77 -8.88
N PHE A 110 5.14 19.67 -7.58
CA PHE A 110 5.27 18.38 -6.87
C PHE A 110 6.33 17.42 -7.45
N GLY A 111 7.40 17.95 -8.07
CA GLY A 111 8.46 17.17 -8.70
C GLY A 111 9.09 16.11 -7.78
N PHE A 112 9.31 16.47 -6.52
CA PHE A 112 9.80 15.58 -5.45
C PHE A 112 8.68 14.74 -4.80
N ILE A 113 7.51 15.34 -4.60
CA ILE A 113 6.40 14.74 -3.83
C ILE A 113 5.73 13.59 -4.59
N ALA A 114 5.59 13.69 -5.92
CA ALA A 114 4.99 12.63 -6.72
C ALA A 114 5.76 11.29 -6.63
N PRO A 115 7.08 11.23 -6.91
CA PRO A 115 7.83 9.97 -6.76
C PRO A 115 7.91 9.52 -5.30
N LEU A 116 7.99 10.44 -4.33
CA LEU A 116 7.93 10.12 -2.91
C LEU A 116 6.62 9.39 -2.56
N LEU A 117 5.47 9.91 -2.98
CA LEU A 117 4.17 9.30 -2.68
C LEU A 117 3.98 7.94 -3.37
N ALA A 118 4.52 7.76 -4.58
CA ALA A 118 4.53 6.45 -5.24
C ALA A 118 5.33 5.43 -4.43
N ILE A 119 6.51 5.83 -3.92
CA ILE A 119 7.37 5.00 -3.08
C ILE A 119 6.69 4.66 -1.75
N VAL A 120 6.24 5.69 -1.03
CA VAL A 120 5.59 5.54 0.28
C VAL A 120 4.36 4.63 0.18
N SER A 121 3.58 4.73 -0.91
CA SER A 121 2.40 3.87 -1.09
C SER A 121 2.74 2.38 -1.19
N PHE A 122 3.88 2.02 -1.77
CA PHE A 122 4.32 0.61 -1.77
C PHE A 122 4.93 0.21 -0.43
N LEU A 123 5.70 1.10 0.21
CA LEU A 123 6.25 0.83 1.54
C LEU A 123 5.14 0.58 2.56
N THR A 124 4.02 1.30 2.49
CA THR A 124 2.87 1.10 3.38
C THR A 124 2.11 -0.21 3.08
N VAL A 125 2.16 -0.73 1.85
CA VAL A 125 1.69 -2.10 1.53
C VAL A 125 2.58 -3.17 2.19
N VAL A 126 3.89 -3.01 2.13
CA VAL A 126 4.83 -3.94 2.80
C VAL A 126 4.66 -3.86 4.32
N PHE A 127 4.46 -2.65 4.86
CA PHE A 127 4.11 -2.45 6.26
C PHE A 127 2.78 -3.12 6.63
N ALA A 128 1.72 -2.96 5.85
CA ALA A 128 0.46 -3.65 6.08
C ALA A 128 0.63 -5.18 6.09
N THR A 129 1.46 -5.71 5.19
CA THR A 129 1.81 -7.14 5.16
C THR A 129 2.54 -7.57 6.45
N PHE A 130 3.46 -6.73 6.94
CA PHE A 130 4.13 -6.96 8.22
C PHE A 130 3.15 -6.96 9.39
N VAL A 131 2.22 -6.00 9.45
CA VAL A 131 1.19 -5.93 10.50
C VAL A 131 0.36 -7.22 10.53
N THR A 132 -0.10 -7.71 9.38
CA THR A 132 -0.89 -8.96 9.28
C THR A 132 -0.11 -10.22 9.62
N ARG A 133 1.20 -10.25 9.36
CA ARG A 133 2.03 -11.47 9.45
C ARG A 133 2.97 -11.51 10.65
N SER A 134 3.08 -10.45 11.44
CA SER A 134 4.04 -10.37 12.55
C SER A 134 3.51 -10.90 13.87
N GLY A 135 2.19 -10.97 14.06
CA GLY A 135 1.61 -11.32 15.37
C GLY A 135 1.84 -10.29 16.47
N MET A 136 2.48 -9.16 16.15
CA MET A 136 2.82 -8.12 17.15
C MET A 136 1.61 -7.28 17.57
N TRP A 137 0.56 -7.28 16.74
CA TRP A 137 -0.67 -6.54 17.00
C TRP A 137 -1.82 -7.50 17.30
N ALA A 138 -2.59 -7.19 18.33
CA ALA A 138 -3.83 -7.89 18.62
C ALA A 138 -4.83 -7.62 17.50
N SER A 139 -5.07 -8.61 16.65
CA SER A 139 -5.97 -8.51 15.50
C SER A 139 -6.74 -9.81 15.31
N VAL A 140 -7.97 -9.72 14.84
CA VAL A 140 -8.73 -10.90 14.41
C VAL A 140 -8.17 -11.53 13.13
N HIS A 141 -7.30 -10.79 12.43
CA HIS A 141 -6.61 -11.18 11.21
C HIS A 141 -5.16 -11.62 11.44
N SER A 142 -4.65 -11.55 12.67
CA SER A 142 -3.31 -12.08 13.00
C SER A 142 -3.41 -13.58 13.27
N TRP A 143 -2.68 -14.39 12.50
CA TRP A 143 -2.78 -15.86 12.53
C TRP A 143 -1.58 -16.56 13.16
N GLN A 144 -0.52 -15.83 13.49
CA GLN A 144 0.74 -16.40 13.96
C GLN A 144 1.46 -15.45 14.92
N ASP A 145 2.24 -16.00 15.85
CA ASP A 145 3.18 -15.26 16.68
C ASP A 145 4.34 -14.71 15.82
N PHE A 146 5.21 -13.91 16.44
CA PHE A 146 6.40 -13.39 15.75
C PHE A 146 7.35 -14.53 15.36
N THR A 147 7.63 -14.66 14.05
CA THR A 147 8.51 -15.70 13.51
C THR A 147 9.68 -15.11 12.72
N ALA A 148 10.57 -16.00 12.24
CA ALA A 148 11.66 -15.63 11.34
C ALA A 148 11.14 -15.00 10.03
N GLU A 149 10.00 -15.47 9.51
CA GLU A 149 9.34 -14.88 8.34
C GLU A 149 8.91 -13.43 8.60
N SER A 150 8.37 -13.14 9.77
CA SER A 150 8.02 -11.77 10.20
C SER A 150 9.26 -10.88 10.22
N ALA A 151 10.38 -11.38 10.76
CA ALA A 151 11.65 -10.65 10.78
C ALA A 151 12.20 -10.38 9.37
N ILE A 152 12.05 -11.32 8.43
CA ILE A 152 12.45 -11.13 7.02
C ILE A 152 11.63 -10.01 6.36
N ILE A 153 10.31 -9.97 6.59
CA ILE A 153 9.45 -8.90 6.05
C ILE A 153 9.87 -7.53 6.62
N ALA A 154 10.17 -7.45 7.93
CA ALA A 154 10.67 -6.22 8.55
C ALA A 154 12.02 -5.78 7.97
N ALA A 155 12.97 -6.70 7.84
CA ALA A 155 14.28 -6.40 7.24
C ALA A 155 14.13 -5.93 5.79
N PHE A 156 13.26 -6.58 5.01
CA PHE A 156 12.94 -6.16 3.64
C PHE A 156 12.35 -4.75 3.60
N LEU A 157 11.40 -4.43 4.47
CA LEU A 157 10.84 -3.08 4.59
C LEU A 157 11.91 -2.03 4.91
N VAL A 158 12.80 -2.31 5.87
CA VAL A 158 13.90 -1.39 6.24
C VAL A 158 14.85 -1.17 5.06
N ILE A 159 15.22 -2.23 4.33
CA ILE A 159 16.09 -2.13 3.16
C ILE A 159 15.43 -1.26 2.08
N LEU A 160 14.13 -1.45 1.82
CA LEU A 160 13.39 -0.64 0.85
C LEU A 160 13.34 0.83 1.28
N ILE A 161 13.04 1.12 2.55
CA ILE A 161 13.03 2.50 3.07
C ILE A 161 14.39 3.14 2.86
N VAL A 162 15.48 2.50 3.33
CA VAL A 162 16.83 3.07 3.25
C VAL A 162 17.27 3.28 1.81
N SER A 163 17.12 2.26 0.95
CA SER A 163 17.55 2.37 -0.45
C SER A 163 16.75 3.42 -1.23
N SER A 164 15.42 3.47 -1.07
CA SER A 164 14.59 4.48 -1.70
C SER A 164 14.88 5.88 -1.19
N SER A 165 15.08 6.07 0.12
CA SER A 165 15.45 7.37 0.69
C SER A 165 16.79 7.87 0.18
N ILE A 166 17.80 7.00 0.05
CA ILE A 166 19.10 7.37 -0.52
C ILE A 166 18.93 7.83 -1.97
N LEU A 167 18.23 7.08 -2.82
CA LEU A 167 18.04 7.47 -4.22
C LEU A 167 17.25 8.76 -4.37
N LEU A 168 16.21 8.94 -3.57
CA LEU A 168 15.41 10.16 -3.56
C LEU A 168 16.24 11.37 -3.12
N ALA A 169 17.08 11.21 -2.09
CA ALA A 169 17.96 12.27 -1.62
C ALA A 169 19.01 12.66 -2.67
N ARG A 170 19.67 11.68 -3.29
CA ARG A 170 20.64 11.91 -4.37
C ARG A 170 20.03 12.69 -5.53
N ARG A 171 18.82 12.29 -5.94
CA ARG A 171 18.12 12.89 -7.08
C ARG A 171 17.76 14.36 -6.89
N TYR A 172 17.36 14.76 -5.68
CA TYR A 172 16.77 16.07 -5.45
C TYR A 172 17.62 17.02 -4.60
N PHE A 173 18.60 16.52 -3.84
CA PHE A 173 19.45 17.36 -3.00
C PHE A 173 20.91 17.40 -3.44
N GLU A 174 21.44 16.36 -4.10
CA GLU A 174 22.85 16.38 -4.58
C GLU A 174 22.98 16.98 -5.99
N GLU A 175 21.94 16.91 -6.82
CA GLU A 175 21.94 17.50 -8.17
C GLU A 175 21.64 19.01 -8.19
N GLU A 176 21.09 19.59 -7.11
CA GLU A 176 20.89 21.05 -7.00
C GLU A 176 22.18 21.81 -6.64
N ASP A 177 23.19 21.11 -6.11
CA ASP A 177 24.47 21.69 -5.66
C ASP A 177 25.58 21.68 -6.75
N ASN A 178 25.31 21.20 -7.96
CA ASN A 178 26.22 21.19 -9.12
C ASN A 178 25.69 22.03 -10.29
#